data_AF-A0A8H5FIP1-F1
#
_entry.id   AF-A0A8H5FIP1-F1
#
_cell.length_a   1.000
_cell.length_b   1.000
_cell.length_c   1.000
_cell.angle_alpha   90.00
_cell.angle_beta   90.00
_cell.angle_gamma   90.00
#
_symmetry.space_group_name_H-M   'P 1'
#
loop_
_entity.id
_entity.type
_entity.pdbx_description
1 polymer ?
#
loop_
_entity_poly.entity_id
_entity_poly.type
_entity_poly.pdbx_seq_one_letter_code
_entity_poly.pdbx_strand_id
1 'polypeptide(L)'
;MRTKWMPERRTAYHSSLLSERLSLHRDDKNRWAWSVRAPRIDRAFPRQRPHLTPRFLYLCDQSENTFRMSPAGRHGEAVGIKTFWLSTTTMPPGRPRLYTTPEEKKAANRSKSNRSYQRYKEVINKAKRVGRRRAARLKQKYEPEEAPKKPLPAQKPARTDLEVLSDRIPQLEKRLDTAMDNKNLSEYLKSLCEKFAARQKDDLEGAGVIFDEEEEKLCKISTAVHKYQSLATNLDCYGGSWRLWEPLRRRVAEALNEVLELSGEAILGPGQLVVDFRRGSLRFQRRA
;
A
#
# COMPACT_ATOMS: atom_id res chain seq x y z
N MET A 1 -36.67 15.99 -44.51
CA MET A 1 -35.30 16.31 -44.07
C MET A 1 -35.06 15.63 -42.72
N ARG A 2 -34.26 14.56 -42.69
CA ARG A 2 -33.96 13.75 -41.49
C ARG A 2 -32.52 14.02 -41.07
N THR A 3 -32.30 14.55 -39.88
CA THR A 3 -30.96 14.67 -39.28
C THR A 3 -30.60 13.38 -38.55
N LYS A 4 -29.56 12.70 -39.04
CA LYS A 4 -28.93 11.52 -38.43
C LYS A 4 -28.07 11.98 -37.24
N TRP A 5 -28.39 11.48 -36.06
CA TRP A 5 -27.50 11.48 -34.90
C TRP A 5 -26.50 10.32 -35.01
N MET A 6 -25.21 10.61 -34.88
CA MET A 6 -24.11 9.64 -34.75
C MET A 6 -23.77 9.50 -33.26
N PRO A 7 -23.55 8.28 -32.72
CA PRO A 7 -23.04 8.11 -31.37
C PRO A 7 -21.51 8.11 -31.35
N GLU A 8 -20.94 8.89 -30.42
CA GLU A 8 -19.51 8.90 -30.11
C GLU A 8 -19.04 7.54 -29.59
N ARG A 9 -18.00 7.01 -30.24
CA ARG A 9 -17.28 5.81 -29.79
C ARG A 9 -16.41 6.17 -28.60
N ARG A 10 -16.74 5.67 -27.40
CA ARG A 10 -15.81 5.60 -26.27
C ARG A 10 -14.87 4.42 -26.48
N THR A 11 -13.59 4.72 -26.67
CA THR A 11 -12.51 3.72 -26.59
C THR A 11 -12.27 3.40 -25.12
N ALA A 12 -12.57 2.16 -24.73
CA ALA A 12 -12.16 1.60 -23.45
C ALA A 12 -10.69 1.17 -23.56
N TYR A 13 -9.79 1.90 -22.90
CA TYR A 13 -8.42 1.46 -22.72
C TYR A 13 -8.32 0.54 -21.50
N HIS A 14 -7.77 -0.65 -21.73
CA HIS A 14 -7.38 -1.65 -20.75
C HIS A 14 -6.42 -1.06 -19.70
N SER A 15 -6.86 -0.99 -18.43
CA SER A 15 -6.00 -0.78 -17.27
C SER A 15 -6.02 -1.99 -16.31
N SER A 16 -6.14 -3.19 -16.88
CA SER A 16 -6.03 -4.45 -16.13
C SER A 16 -4.68 -5.08 -16.40
N LEU A 17 -3.69 -4.82 -15.53
CA LEU A 17 -2.56 -5.69 -15.19
C LEU A 17 -1.56 -4.85 -14.39
N LEU A 18 -1.72 -4.83 -13.06
CA LEU A 18 -0.68 -4.63 -12.02
C LEU A 18 -1.40 -4.52 -10.66
N SER A 19 -2.08 -5.59 -10.24
CA SER A 19 -2.39 -5.79 -8.82
C SER A 19 -1.29 -6.65 -8.21
N GLU A 20 -0.11 -6.06 -8.06
CA GLU A 20 0.91 -6.63 -7.18
C GLU A 20 0.39 -6.53 -5.74
N ARG A 21 0.19 -7.68 -5.10
CA ARG A 21 -0.22 -7.76 -3.69
C ARG A 21 0.91 -7.29 -2.79
N LEU A 22 1.00 -5.99 -2.60
CA LEU A 22 1.81 -5.37 -1.57
C LEU A 22 1.26 -5.76 -0.19
N SER A 23 2.08 -6.44 0.61
CA SER A 23 1.73 -6.80 1.99
C SER A 23 2.55 -5.95 2.95
N LEU A 24 1.85 -5.19 3.80
CA LEU A 24 2.46 -4.33 4.81
C LEU A 24 2.78 -5.16 6.07
N HIS A 25 4.05 -5.21 6.46
CA HIS A 25 4.51 -5.89 7.67
C HIS A 25 5.45 -4.98 8.47
N ARG A 26 5.61 -5.24 9.76
CA ARG A 26 6.64 -4.58 10.59
C ARG A 26 7.92 -5.40 10.56
N ASP A 27 9.05 -4.73 10.36
CA ASP A 27 10.38 -5.34 10.45
C ASP A 27 10.78 -5.62 11.91
N ASP A 28 11.91 -6.28 12.11
CA ASP A 28 12.46 -6.59 13.44
C ASP A 28 12.81 -5.33 14.26
N LYS A 29 12.81 -4.15 13.63
CA LYS A 29 13.01 -2.82 14.24
C LYS A 29 11.69 -2.06 14.40
N ASN A 30 10.55 -2.73 14.24
CA ASN A 30 9.20 -2.17 14.38
C ASN A 30 8.87 -1.06 13.37
N ARG A 31 9.59 -0.97 12.25
CA ARG A 31 9.35 -0.04 11.13
C ARG A 31 8.46 -0.70 10.08
N TRP A 32 7.61 0.10 9.46
CA TRP A 32 6.77 -0.36 8.36
C TRP A 32 7.62 -0.56 7.11
N ALA A 33 7.55 -1.77 6.55
CA ALA A 33 8.25 -2.11 5.32
C ALA A 33 7.27 -2.78 4.35
N TRP A 34 7.40 -2.42 3.07
CA TRP A 34 6.67 -3.05 1.98
C TRP A 34 7.43 -4.28 1.49
N SER A 35 6.73 -5.39 1.29
CA SER A 35 7.31 -6.57 0.65
C SER A 35 6.43 -7.05 -0.49
N VAL A 36 7.07 -7.34 -1.64
CA VAL A 36 6.42 -7.98 -2.78
C VAL A 36 6.51 -9.49 -2.52
N ARG A 37 5.40 -10.12 -2.12
CA ARG A 37 5.36 -11.59 -2.06
C ARG A 37 5.26 -12.12 -3.48
N ALA A 38 6.33 -12.74 -3.96
CA ALA A 38 6.27 -13.60 -5.14
C ALA A 38 5.15 -14.65 -4.93
N PRO A 39 4.27 -14.86 -5.92
CA PRO A 39 3.17 -15.81 -5.78
C PRO A 39 3.72 -17.21 -5.49
N ARG A 40 3.19 -17.83 -4.43
CA ARG A 40 3.48 -19.22 -4.10
C ARG A 40 2.74 -20.08 -5.11
N ILE A 41 3.47 -20.58 -6.11
CA ILE A 41 2.93 -21.56 -7.06
C ILE A 41 2.86 -22.89 -6.33
N ASP A 42 1.71 -23.17 -5.71
CA ASP A 42 1.42 -24.49 -5.17
C ASP A 42 1.27 -25.47 -6.35
N ARG A 43 2.33 -26.22 -6.63
CA ARG A 43 2.34 -27.30 -7.61
C ARG A 43 1.53 -28.48 -7.07
N ALA A 44 0.24 -28.50 -7.38
CA ALA A 44 -0.59 -29.67 -7.20
C ALA A 44 -1.65 -29.78 -8.30
N PHE A 45 -1.24 -30.06 -9.54
CA PHE A 45 -2.09 -30.72 -10.54
C PHE A 45 -1.25 -31.57 -11.52
N PRO A 46 -1.78 -32.71 -12.01
CA PRO A 46 -1.02 -33.69 -12.76
C PRO A 46 -0.80 -33.26 -14.21
N ARG A 47 0.29 -33.77 -14.78
CA ARG A 47 0.72 -33.56 -16.16
C ARG A 47 -0.35 -34.02 -17.15
N GLN A 48 -0.98 -33.07 -17.83
CA GLN A 48 -1.43 -33.27 -19.21
C GLN A 48 -0.76 -32.20 -20.07
N ARG A 49 0.05 -32.64 -21.03
CA ARG A 49 0.63 -31.79 -22.06
C ARG A 49 -0.41 -31.66 -23.18
N PRO A 50 -0.81 -30.45 -23.58
CA PRO A 50 -1.22 -30.22 -24.95
C PRO A 50 -0.10 -29.54 -25.74
N HIS A 51 -0.08 -29.92 -27.00
CA HIS A 51 0.89 -29.68 -28.04
C HIS A 51 1.10 -28.17 -28.30
N LEU A 52 2.37 -27.77 -28.39
CA LEU A 52 2.81 -26.43 -28.74
C LEU A 52 2.56 -26.17 -30.23
N THR A 53 1.88 -25.06 -30.54
CA THR A 53 2.04 -24.36 -31.81
C THR A 53 2.83 -23.07 -31.56
N PRO A 54 3.83 -22.73 -32.39
CA PRO A 54 4.63 -21.53 -32.18
C PRO A 54 3.88 -20.32 -32.72
N ARG A 55 3.40 -19.45 -31.83
CA ARG A 55 3.00 -18.09 -32.20
C ARG A 55 4.21 -17.18 -32.09
N PHE A 56 4.69 -16.75 -33.25
CA PHE A 56 5.67 -15.69 -33.44
C PHE A 56 5.24 -14.44 -32.65
N LEU A 57 6.06 -14.02 -31.70
CA LEU A 57 6.02 -12.67 -31.15
C LEU A 57 6.91 -11.80 -32.04
N TYR A 58 6.28 -10.92 -32.81
CA TYR A 58 6.95 -9.78 -33.43
C TYR A 58 7.39 -8.82 -32.31
N LEU A 59 8.71 -8.61 -32.22
CA LEU A 59 9.30 -7.44 -31.59
C LEU A 59 8.93 -6.23 -32.46
N CYS A 60 8.08 -5.35 -31.93
CA CYS A 60 8.01 -3.97 -32.41
C CYS A 60 9.13 -3.19 -31.73
N ASP A 61 10.26 -3.15 -32.42
CA ASP A 61 11.23 -2.06 -32.36
C ASP A 61 10.97 -1.19 -33.59
N GLN A 62 10.73 0.12 -33.39
CA GLN A 62 10.80 1.22 -34.37
C GLN A 62 9.93 2.40 -33.90
N SER A 63 10.54 3.32 -33.16
CA SER A 63 10.26 4.75 -33.35
C SER A 63 11.59 5.45 -33.56
N GLU A 64 11.80 5.80 -34.82
CA GLU A 64 12.92 6.56 -35.37
C GLU A 64 13.07 7.89 -34.62
N ASN A 65 14.14 8.00 -33.83
CA ASN A 65 14.62 9.30 -33.37
C ASN A 65 15.80 9.67 -34.27
N THR A 66 15.54 10.54 -35.23
CA THR A 66 16.54 11.11 -36.15
C THR A 66 17.43 12.09 -35.38
N PHE A 67 18.41 11.56 -34.65
CA PHE A 67 19.48 12.36 -34.08
C PHE A 67 20.51 12.66 -35.19
N ARG A 68 20.44 13.88 -35.74
CA ARG A 68 21.45 14.43 -36.64
C ARG A 68 22.81 14.44 -35.94
N MET A 69 23.74 13.64 -36.42
CA MET A 69 25.16 13.83 -36.17
C MET A 69 25.68 14.97 -37.06
N SER A 70 26.24 16.01 -36.45
CA SER A 70 27.25 16.85 -37.11
C SER A 70 28.62 16.45 -36.57
N PRO A 71 29.62 16.22 -37.45
CA PRO A 71 30.97 15.87 -37.06
C PRO A 71 31.86 17.11 -36.95
N ALA A 72 33.04 16.87 -36.37
CA ALA A 72 34.27 17.67 -36.39
C ALA A 72 34.48 18.63 -35.19
N GLY A 73 35.43 18.22 -34.35
CA GLY A 73 36.09 19.06 -33.35
C GLY A 73 37.17 18.25 -32.64
N ARG A 74 38.35 18.18 -33.26
CA ARG A 74 39.57 17.59 -32.69
C ARG A 74 40.01 18.39 -31.45
N HIS A 75 40.70 17.70 -30.55
CA HIS A 75 41.68 18.09 -29.51
C HIS A 75 41.37 17.16 -28.33
N GLY A 76 42.14 16.10 -28.04
CA GLY A 76 43.58 16.08 -27.93
C GLY A 76 43.97 16.17 -26.46
N GLU A 77 43.48 15.26 -25.61
CA GLU A 77 43.98 15.09 -24.24
C GLU A 77 44.10 13.60 -23.89
N ALA A 78 45.33 13.19 -23.63
CA ALA A 78 45.69 11.85 -23.21
C ALA A 78 45.25 11.63 -21.76
N VAL A 79 44.09 11.00 -21.57
CA VAL A 79 43.67 10.52 -20.24
C VAL A 79 44.30 9.15 -20.03
N GLY A 80 45.30 9.10 -19.15
CA GLY A 80 45.98 7.89 -18.72
C GLY A 80 44.97 6.84 -18.23
N ILE A 81 44.98 5.69 -18.90
CA ILE A 81 44.27 4.48 -18.49
C ILE A 81 44.92 4.01 -17.18
N LYS A 82 44.37 4.44 -16.04
CA LYS A 82 44.64 3.80 -14.75
C LYS A 82 44.09 2.38 -14.83
N THR A 83 44.99 1.43 -15.06
CA THR A 83 44.76 0.01 -14.85
C THR A 83 44.36 -0.20 -13.39
N PHE A 84 43.06 -0.26 -13.17
CA PHE A 84 42.48 -0.65 -11.89
C PHE A 84 42.79 -2.14 -11.72
N TRP A 85 43.86 -2.43 -10.98
CA TRP A 85 44.14 -3.78 -10.53
C TRP A 85 42.93 -4.23 -9.70
N LEU A 86 42.13 -5.14 -10.28
CA LEU A 86 41.15 -5.95 -9.57
C LEU A 86 41.93 -6.80 -8.57
N SER A 87 42.25 -6.21 -7.42
CA SER A 87 42.74 -6.93 -6.25
C SER A 87 41.62 -7.87 -5.81
N THR A 88 41.73 -9.12 -6.24
CA THR A 88 40.98 -10.26 -5.73
C THR A 88 41.24 -10.32 -4.23
N THR A 89 40.38 -9.65 -3.47
CA THR A 89 40.43 -9.64 -2.02
C THR A 89 40.04 -11.05 -1.58
N THR A 90 41.05 -11.91 -1.44
CA THR A 90 40.96 -13.21 -0.79
C THR A 90 40.55 -12.93 0.65
N MET A 91 39.24 -12.99 0.89
CA MET A 91 38.66 -12.90 2.23
C MET A 91 39.43 -13.90 3.12
N PRO A 92 39.98 -13.46 4.27
CA PRO A 92 40.70 -14.36 5.17
C PRO A 92 39.77 -15.54 5.50
N PRO A 93 40.31 -16.78 5.60
CA PRO A 93 39.50 -17.96 5.83
C PRO A 93 38.69 -17.79 7.12
N GLY A 94 37.43 -17.41 6.97
CA GLY A 94 36.49 -17.23 8.07
C GLY A 94 36.26 -18.56 8.76
N ARG A 95 35.91 -18.52 10.05
CA ARG A 95 35.53 -19.73 10.81
C ARG A 95 34.52 -20.55 9.99
N PRO A 96 34.75 -21.86 9.79
CA PRO A 96 33.82 -22.72 9.09
C PRO A 96 32.40 -22.55 9.61
N ARG A 97 31.43 -22.41 8.71
CA ARG A 97 30.03 -22.30 9.08
C ARG A 97 29.61 -23.60 9.78
N LEU A 98 29.01 -23.47 10.96
CA LEU A 98 28.56 -24.61 11.77
C LEU A 98 27.51 -25.49 11.07
N TYR A 99 26.78 -24.93 10.10
CA TYR A 99 25.77 -25.63 9.30
C TYR A 99 26.03 -25.32 7.83
N THR A 100 26.05 -26.36 7.01
CA THR A 100 26.34 -26.26 5.57
C THR A 100 25.07 -25.93 4.81
N THR A 101 23.94 -26.49 5.24
CA THR A 101 22.62 -26.32 4.62
C THR A 101 21.63 -25.57 5.51
N PRO A 102 20.65 -24.85 4.94
CA PRO A 102 19.59 -24.22 5.72
C PRO A 102 18.69 -25.25 6.43
N GLU A 103 18.58 -26.47 5.90
CA GLU A 103 17.84 -27.59 6.49
C GLU A 103 18.50 -28.06 7.79
N GLU A 104 19.83 -28.24 7.80
CA GLU A 104 20.61 -28.59 9.00
C GLU A 104 20.43 -27.54 10.10
N LYS A 105 20.50 -26.25 9.73
CA LYS A 105 20.28 -25.15 10.69
C LYS A 105 18.89 -25.22 11.31
N LYS A 106 17.86 -25.52 10.51
CA LYS A 106 16.48 -25.70 11.02
C LYS A 106 16.38 -26.92 11.93
N ALA A 107 16.98 -28.04 11.58
CA ALA A 107 16.98 -29.25 12.40
C ALA A 107 17.70 -29.02 13.75
N ALA A 108 18.87 -28.39 13.73
CA ALA A 108 19.63 -28.06 14.93
C ALA A 108 18.85 -27.11 15.87
N ASN A 109 18.19 -26.09 15.31
CA ASN A 109 17.34 -25.19 16.08
C ASN A 109 16.13 -25.92 16.69
N ARG A 110 15.46 -26.81 15.94
CA ARG A 110 14.39 -27.65 16.47
C ARG A 110 14.88 -28.52 17.64
N SER A 111 16.03 -29.18 17.49
CA SER A 111 16.63 -30.01 18.54
C SER A 111 17.06 -29.21 19.76
N LYS A 112 17.58 -27.99 19.57
CA LYS A 112 17.89 -27.05 20.68
C LYS A 112 16.63 -26.63 21.42
N SER A 113 15.59 -26.24 20.70
CA SER A 113 14.29 -25.87 21.28
C SER A 113 13.62 -27.04 22.01
N ASN A 114 13.70 -28.25 21.46
CA ASN A 114 13.14 -29.45 22.11
C ASN A 114 13.85 -29.76 23.43
N ARG A 115 15.19 -29.75 23.45
CA ARG A 115 15.98 -29.95 24.68
C ARG A 115 15.67 -28.89 25.74
N SER A 116 15.56 -27.62 25.33
CA SER A 116 15.15 -26.53 26.22
C SER A 116 13.74 -26.78 26.79
N TYR A 117 12.77 -27.11 25.93
CA TYR A 117 11.41 -27.39 26.35
C TYR A 117 11.33 -28.57 27.33
N GLN A 118 12.05 -29.66 27.07
CA GLN A 118 12.11 -30.80 27.98
C GLN A 118 12.67 -30.40 29.35
N ARG A 119 13.75 -29.60 29.38
CA ARG A 119 14.36 -29.09 30.63
C ARG A 119 13.40 -28.22 31.45
N TYR A 120 12.57 -27.42 30.79
CA TYR A 120 11.66 -26.46 31.44
C TYR A 120 10.19 -26.90 31.47
N LYS A 121 9.87 -28.12 31.03
CA LYS A 121 8.49 -28.62 30.88
C LYS A 121 7.69 -28.51 32.17
N GLU A 122 8.30 -28.86 33.30
CA GLU A 122 7.67 -28.83 34.61
C GLU A 122 7.40 -27.40 35.09
N VAL A 123 8.36 -26.49 34.89
CA VAL A 123 8.22 -25.06 35.22
C VAL A 123 7.08 -24.42 34.43
N ILE A 124 7.03 -24.68 33.12
CA ILE A 124 5.97 -24.19 32.23
C ILE A 124 4.60 -24.74 32.68
N ASN A 125 4.52 -26.04 32.98
CA ASN A 125 3.28 -26.67 33.43
C ASN A 125 2.83 -26.16 34.81
N LYS A 126 3.77 -25.91 35.73
CA LYS A 126 3.48 -25.29 37.03
C LYS A 126 2.90 -23.89 36.86
N ALA A 127 3.51 -23.05 36.01
CA ALA A 127 2.99 -21.72 35.71
C ALA A 127 1.59 -21.76 35.08
N LYS A 128 1.36 -22.66 34.12
CA LYS A 128 0.02 -22.86 33.52
C LYS A 128 -1.02 -23.31 34.54
N ARG A 129 -0.67 -24.23 35.45
CA ARG A 129 -1.56 -24.68 36.54
C ARG A 129 -1.92 -23.52 37.48
N VAL A 130 -0.96 -22.69 37.85
CA VAL A 130 -1.20 -21.48 38.67
C VAL A 130 -2.12 -20.49 37.95
N GLY A 131 -1.88 -20.23 36.66
CA GLY A 131 -2.74 -19.35 35.85
C GLY A 131 -4.19 -19.84 35.78
N ARG A 132 -4.40 -21.15 35.56
CA ARG A 132 -5.74 -21.77 35.59
C ARG A 132 -6.41 -21.64 36.95
N ARG A 133 -5.69 -21.88 38.04
CA ARG A 133 -6.22 -21.69 39.42
C ARG A 133 -6.61 -20.24 39.68
N ARG A 134 -5.82 -19.26 39.22
CA ARG A 134 -6.13 -17.83 39.34
C ARG A 134 -7.39 -17.47 38.55
N ALA A 135 -7.51 -17.96 37.31
CA ALA A 135 -8.69 -17.74 36.48
C ALA A 135 -9.96 -18.37 37.09
N ALA A 136 -9.86 -19.57 37.66
CA ALA A 136 -10.97 -20.23 38.35
C ALA A 136 -11.42 -19.46 39.60
N ARG A 137 -10.47 -18.95 40.40
CA ARG A 137 -10.78 -18.08 41.56
C ARG A 137 -11.46 -16.77 41.15
N LEU A 138 -11.02 -16.16 40.03
CA LEU A 138 -11.67 -14.96 39.49
C LEU A 138 -13.11 -15.26 39.04
N LYS A 139 -13.34 -16.41 38.39
CA LYS A 139 -14.69 -16.84 38.03
C LYS A 139 -15.59 -17.06 39.25
N GLN A 140 -15.10 -17.70 40.31
CA GLN A 140 -15.88 -17.90 41.54
C GLN A 140 -16.17 -16.59 42.28
N LYS A 141 -15.20 -15.66 42.33
CA LYS A 141 -15.40 -14.35 42.99
C LYS A 141 -16.33 -13.42 42.23
N TYR A 142 -16.49 -13.66 40.93
CA TYR A 142 -17.39 -12.94 40.03
C TYR A 142 -18.40 -13.90 39.40
N GLU A 143 -18.88 -14.91 40.13
CA GLU A 143 -20.19 -15.46 39.80
C GLU A 143 -21.16 -14.34 40.14
N PRO A 144 -21.73 -13.65 39.13
CA PRO A 144 -22.68 -12.60 39.42
C PRO A 144 -23.82 -13.28 40.19
N GLU A 145 -24.10 -12.84 41.42
CA GLU A 145 -25.43 -13.03 41.99
C GLU A 145 -26.42 -12.78 40.87
N GLU A 146 -27.31 -13.73 40.61
CA GLU A 146 -28.20 -13.74 39.46
C GLU A 146 -28.95 -12.41 39.38
N ALA A 147 -28.34 -11.43 38.69
CA ALA A 147 -28.93 -10.13 38.53
C ALA A 147 -30.26 -10.40 37.82
N PRO A 148 -31.38 -9.84 38.32
CA PRO A 148 -32.70 -10.14 37.82
C PRO A 148 -32.65 -10.06 36.30
N LYS A 149 -32.92 -11.20 35.64
CA LYS A 149 -32.84 -11.34 34.19
C LYS A 149 -33.82 -10.35 33.58
N LYS A 150 -33.34 -9.12 33.35
CA LYS A 150 -34.08 -8.13 32.57
C LYS A 150 -34.41 -8.85 31.27
N PRO A 151 -35.69 -8.84 30.83
CA PRO A 151 -36.08 -9.51 29.60
C PRO A 151 -35.10 -9.11 28.52
N LEU A 152 -34.40 -10.11 27.96
CA LEU A 152 -33.39 -9.88 26.95
C LEU A 152 -34.06 -9.03 25.86
N PRO A 153 -33.53 -7.84 25.54
CA PRO A 153 -34.12 -7.02 24.50
C PRO A 153 -34.22 -7.88 23.25
N ALA A 154 -35.39 -7.89 22.62
CA ALA A 154 -35.68 -8.70 21.44
C ALA A 154 -34.48 -8.64 20.49
N GLN A 155 -33.87 -9.80 20.22
CA GLN A 155 -32.70 -9.85 19.35
C GLN A 155 -33.10 -9.29 18.00
N LYS A 156 -32.52 -8.14 17.62
CA LYS A 156 -32.69 -7.58 16.29
C LYS A 156 -32.27 -8.67 15.29
N PRO A 157 -32.99 -8.82 14.16
CA PRO A 157 -32.60 -9.79 13.14
C PRO A 157 -31.13 -9.58 12.78
N ALA A 158 -30.41 -10.69 12.58
CA ALA A 158 -29.01 -10.65 12.17
C ALA A 158 -28.92 -9.84 10.87
N ARG A 159 -28.22 -8.71 10.91
CA ARG A 159 -27.99 -7.87 9.73
C ARG A 159 -27.18 -8.65 8.71
N THR A 160 -27.51 -8.50 7.44
CA THR A 160 -26.72 -9.09 6.36
C THR A 160 -25.33 -8.42 6.29
N ASP A 161 -24.29 -9.15 5.88
CA ASP A 161 -22.94 -8.58 5.74
C ASP A 161 -22.91 -7.39 4.77
N LEU A 162 -23.81 -7.39 3.77
CA LEU A 162 -24.00 -6.28 2.84
C LEU A 162 -24.55 -5.03 3.52
N GLU A 163 -25.53 -5.16 4.42
CA GLU A 163 -26.02 -4.03 5.23
C GLU A 163 -24.89 -3.47 6.09
N VAL A 164 -24.11 -4.34 6.72
CA VAL A 164 -22.96 -3.93 7.54
C VAL A 164 -21.93 -3.15 6.70
N LEU A 165 -21.69 -3.55 5.46
CA LEU A 165 -20.80 -2.82 4.54
C LEU A 165 -21.41 -1.50 4.08
N SER A 166 -22.72 -1.44 3.83
CA SER A 166 -23.41 -0.21 3.46
C SER A 166 -23.30 0.86 4.55
N ASP A 167 -23.37 0.45 5.82
CA ASP A 167 -23.15 1.33 6.99
C ASP A 167 -21.70 1.86 7.08
N ARG A 168 -20.73 1.26 6.38
CA ARG A 168 -19.33 1.71 6.38
C ARG A 168 -19.05 2.85 5.40
N ILE A 169 -19.83 2.97 4.33
CA ILE A 169 -19.68 4.07 3.35
C ILE A 169 -19.76 5.44 4.04
N PRO A 170 -20.83 5.78 4.80
CA PRO A 170 -20.94 7.08 5.44
C PRO A 170 -19.88 7.28 6.54
N GLN A 171 -19.34 6.20 7.11
CA GLN A 171 -18.23 6.30 8.07
C GLN A 171 -16.93 6.70 7.37
N LEU A 172 -16.67 6.18 6.17
CA LEU A 172 -15.50 6.56 5.39
C LEU A 172 -15.64 7.96 4.80
N GLU A 173 -16.83 8.36 4.38
CA GLU A 173 -17.13 9.74 3.97
C GLU A 173 -16.82 10.70 5.12
N LYS A 174 -17.34 10.44 6.32
CA LYS A 174 -17.02 11.24 7.50
C LYS A 174 -15.52 11.28 7.79
N ARG A 175 -14.80 10.17 7.60
CA ARG A 175 -13.34 10.11 7.78
C ARG A 175 -12.58 10.91 6.72
N LEU A 176 -13.07 10.92 5.49
CA LEU A 176 -12.55 11.75 4.41
C LEU A 176 -12.80 13.23 4.69
N ASP A 177 -14.03 13.59 5.06
CA ASP A 177 -14.36 14.97 5.42
C ASP A 177 -13.52 15.42 6.63
N THR A 178 -13.37 14.57 7.66
CA THR A 178 -12.49 14.86 8.80
C THR A 178 -11.03 15.03 8.38
N ALA A 179 -10.53 14.23 7.44
CA ALA A 179 -9.16 14.36 6.94
C ALA A 179 -8.95 15.65 6.13
N MET A 180 -10.00 16.15 5.48
CA MET A 180 -10.00 17.41 4.73
C MET A 180 -10.45 18.63 5.56
N ASP A 181 -10.46 18.52 6.90
CA ASP A 181 -10.94 19.57 7.82
C ASP A 181 -12.39 20.03 7.55
N ASN A 182 -13.23 19.15 7.01
CA ASN A 182 -14.60 19.41 6.53
C ASN A 182 -14.70 20.52 5.46
N LYS A 183 -13.63 20.73 4.70
CA LYS A 183 -13.58 21.73 3.62
C LYS A 183 -13.86 21.12 2.26
N ASN A 184 -14.21 21.99 1.31
CA ASN A 184 -14.22 21.62 -0.10
C ASN A 184 -12.81 21.28 -0.57
N LEU A 185 -12.68 20.43 -1.59
CA LEU A 185 -11.36 20.01 -2.11
C LEU A 185 -10.48 21.22 -2.47
N SER A 186 -11.04 22.23 -3.15
CA SER A 186 -10.31 23.44 -3.53
C SER A 186 -9.85 24.26 -2.32
N GLU A 187 -10.68 24.40 -1.29
CA GLU A 187 -10.35 25.10 -0.04
C GLU A 187 -9.31 24.33 0.79
N TYR A 188 -9.43 23.00 0.82
CA TYR A 188 -8.46 22.11 1.44
C TYR A 188 -7.08 22.28 0.80
N LEU A 189 -6.99 22.19 -0.53
CA LEU A 189 -5.73 22.39 -1.27
C LEU A 189 -5.16 23.80 -1.09
N LYS A 190 -6.01 24.85 -1.09
CA LYS A 190 -5.55 26.22 -0.74
C LYS A 190 -4.92 26.27 0.64
N SER A 191 -5.58 25.69 1.65
CA SER A 191 -5.06 25.68 3.02
C SER A 191 -3.77 24.86 3.16
N LEU A 192 -3.61 23.82 2.34
CA LEU A 192 -2.39 23.01 2.27
C LEU A 192 -1.23 23.84 1.70
N CYS A 193 -1.45 24.54 0.58
CA CYS A 193 -0.46 25.43 -0.02
C CYS A 193 -0.11 26.61 0.89
N GLU A 194 -1.06 27.14 1.66
CA GLU A 194 -0.81 28.18 2.67
C GLU A 194 0.08 27.67 3.81
N LYS A 195 -0.22 26.49 4.35
CA LYS A 195 0.62 25.82 5.38
C LYS A 195 2.04 25.59 4.85
N PHE A 196 2.15 25.10 3.61
CA PHE A 196 3.43 24.91 2.94
C PHE A 196 4.20 26.22 2.78
N ALA A 197 3.56 27.27 2.25
CA ALA A 197 4.19 28.58 2.03
C ALA A 197 4.60 29.28 3.34
N ALA A 198 3.87 29.03 4.43
CA ALA A 198 4.25 29.51 5.75
C ALA A 198 5.51 28.79 6.25
N ARG A 199 5.54 27.45 6.18
CA ARG A 199 6.65 26.62 6.66
C ARG A 199 7.92 26.78 5.83
N GLN A 200 7.79 26.93 4.52
CA GLN A 200 8.90 27.04 3.57
C GLN A 200 9.85 28.20 3.89
N LYS A 201 9.33 29.29 4.49
CA LYS A 201 10.15 30.44 4.89
C LYS A 201 11.15 30.08 5.99
N ASP A 202 10.77 29.15 6.86
CA ASP A 202 11.54 28.76 8.04
C ASP A 202 12.42 27.54 7.76
N ASP A 203 11.84 26.52 7.10
CA ASP A 203 12.49 25.23 6.86
C ASP A 203 11.95 24.57 5.58
N LEU A 204 12.83 24.37 4.59
CA LEU A 204 12.51 23.73 3.33
C LEU A 204 12.23 22.22 3.49
N GLU A 205 13.00 21.54 4.35
CA GLU A 205 12.84 20.10 4.56
C GLU A 205 11.54 19.82 5.34
N GLY A 206 11.30 20.60 6.39
CA GLY A 206 10.06 20.53 7.17
C GLY A 206 8.80 20.90 6.38
N ALA A 207 8.92 21.67 5.29
CA ALA A 207 7.77 21.98 4.42
C ALA A 207 7.32 20.77 3.59
N GLY A 208 8.25 19.93 3.13
CA GLY A 208 7.93 18.70 2.39
C GLY A 208 7.11 17.70 3.20
N VAL A 209 7.41 17.59 4.51
CA VAL A 209 6.71 16.70 5.45
C VAL A 209 5.20 16.97 5.51
N ILE A 210 4.77 18.20 5.25
CA ILE A 210 3.33 18.56 5.24
C ILE A 210 2.58 17.77 4.16
N PHE A 211 3.16 17.65 2.95
CA PHE A 211 2.52 16.89 1.88
C PHE A 211 2.53 15.39 2.18
N ASP A 212 3.64 14.87 2.71
CA ASP A 212 3.78 13.45 3.06
C ASP A 212 2.74 13.02 4.12
N GLU A 213 2.53 13.85 5.15
CA GLU A 213 1.55 13.58 6.20
C GLU A 213 0.11 13.52 5.65
N GLU A 214 -0.24 14.45 4.76
CA GLU A 214 -1.57 14.48 4.16
C GLU A 214 -1.77 13.36 3.12
N GLU A 215 -0.74 13.05 2.33
CA GLU A 215 -0.74 11.89 1.43
C GLU A 215 -0.97 10.60 2.22
N GLU A 216 -0.29 10.42 3.36
CA GLU A 216 -0.44 9.22 4.19
C GLU A 216 -1.88 9.07 4.71
N LYS A 217 -2.53 10.17 5.12
CA LYS A 217 -3.93 10.16 5.58
C LYS A 217 -4.88 9.74 4.45
N LEU A 218 -4.73 10.32 3.26
CA LEU A 218 -5.57 9.99 2.09
C LEU A 218 -5.32 8.56 1.60
N CYS A 219 -4.07 8.10 1.59
CA CYS A 219 -3.71 6.71 1.25
C CYS A 219 -4.35 5.69 2.20
N LYS A 220 -4.40 5.97 3.52
CA LYS A 220 -5.09 5.12 4.50
C LYS A 220 -6.58 4.99 4.19
N ILE A 221 -7.24 6.07 3.76
CA ILE A 221 -8.66 6.07 3.39
C ILE A 221 -8.87 5.33 2.07
N SER A 222 -8.05 5.61 1.05
CA SER A 222 -8.08 4.91 -0.24
C SER A 222 -7.94 3.40 -0.08
N THR A 223 -6.98 2.95 0.75
CA THR A 223 -6.77 1.53 1.07
C THR A 223 -8.00 0.91 1.74
N ALA A 224 -8.66 1.64 2.64
CA ALA A 224 -9.89 1.19 3.28
C ALA A 224 -11.04 1.06 2.27
N VAL A 225 -11.23 2.05 1.40
CA VAL A 225 -12.24 2.03 0.32
C VAL A 225 -12.02 0.82 -0.58
N HIS A 226 -10.80 0.59 -1.06
CA HIS A 226 -10.47 -0.57 -1.89
C HIS A 226 -10.71 -1.91 -1.18
N LYS A 227 -10.39 -1.99 0.11
CA LYS A 227 -10.66 -3.19 0.92
C LYS A 227 -12.15 -3.49 0.99
N TYR A 228 -12.98 -2.49 1.32
CA TYR A 228 -14.43 -2.71 1.46
C TYR A 228 -15.11 -2.91 0.12
N GLN A 229 -14.67 -2.22 -0.94
CA GLN A 229 -15.13 -2.49 -2.31
C GLN A 229 -14.85 -3.94 -2.70
N SER A 230 -13.64 -4.43 -2.43
CA SER A 230 -13.26 -5.83 -2.71
C SER A 230 -14.11 -6.84 -1.93
N LEU A 231 -14.46 -6.52 -0.67
CA LEU A 231 -15.36 -7.36 0.13
C LEU A 231 -16.79 -7.33 -0.43
N ALA A 232 -17.29 -6.16 -0.83
CA ALA A 232 -18.61 -6.02 -1.42
C ALA A 232 -18.73 -6.81 -2.73
N THR A 233 -17.73 -6.72 -3.62
CA THR A 233 -17.71 -7.50 -4.87
C THR A 233 -17.63 -9.01 -4.65
N ASN A 234 -17.01 -9.45 -3.55
CA ASN A 234 -16.94 -10.88 -3.22
C ASN A 234 -18.24 -11.43 -2.63
N LEU A 235 -19.00 -10.60 -1.91
CA LEU A 235 -20.30 -10.98 -1.35
C LEU A 235 -21.41 -10.89 -2.39
N ASP A 236 -21.36 -9.87 -3.23
CA ASP A 236 -22.35 -9.59 -4.25
C ASP A 236 -21.75 -9.91 -5.63
N CYS A 237 -21.68 -11.20 -5.95
CA CYS A 237 -21.00 -11.73 -7.15
C CYS A 237 -21.47 -11.08 -8.47
N TYR A 238 -22.66 -10.45 -8.48
CA TYR A 238 -23.26 -9.82 -9.67
C TYR A 238 -24.08 -8.55 -9.40
N GLY A 239 -24.29 -8.13 -8.16
CA GLY A 239 -25.19 -7.00 -7.87
C GLY A 239 -24.54 -5.62 -8.01
N GLY A 240 -25.39 -4.62 -8.19
CA GLY A 240 -25.02 -3.22 -8.39
C GLY A 240 -24.50 -2.51 -7.14
N SER A 241 -24.30 -3.22 -6.02
CA SER A 241 -23.87 -2.64 -4.74
C SER A 241 -22.51 -1.96 -4.83
N TRP A 242 -21.63 -2.40 -5.73
CA TRP A 242 -20.34 -1.72 -5.99
C TRP A 242 -20.52 -0.27 -6.48
N ARG A 243 -21.64 0.06 -7.13
CA ARG A 243 -21.92 1.41 -7.63
C ARG A 243 -22.08 2.42 -6.49
N LEU A 244 -22.48 1.96 -5.30
CA LEU A 244 -22.58 2.81 -4.11
C LEU A 244 -21.21 3.33 -3.66
N TRP A 245 -20.13 2.60 -3.95
CA TRP A 245 -18.76 2.96 -3.57
C TRP A 245 -18.07 3.90 -4.56
N GLU A 246 -18.56 3.96 -5.79
CA GLU A 246 -17.92 4.66 -6.89
C GLU A 246 -17.79 6.19 -6.66
N PRO A 247 -18.81 6.90 -6.13
CA PRO A 247 -18.67 8.33 -5.85
C PRO A 247 -17.59 8.62 -4.80
N LEU A 248 -17.61 7.88 -3.70
CA LEU A 248 -16.60 8.00 -2.64
C LEU A 248 -15.20 7.70 -3.17
N ARG A 249 -15.05 6.61 -3.93
CA ARG A 249 -13.77 6.21 -4.53
C ARG A 249 -13.23 7.30 -5.46
N ARG A 250 -14.07 7.89 -6.32
CA ARG A 250 -13.66 8.99 -7.21
C ARG A 250 -13.20 10.20 -6.41
N ARG A 251 -13.98 10.61 -5.40
CA ARG A 251 -13.63 11.75 -4.55
C ARG A 251 -12.29 11.55 -3.82
N VAL A 252 -12.04 10.35 -3.29
CA VAL A 252 -10.75 10.01 -2.65
C VAL A 252 -9.60 10.00 -3.67
N ALA A 253 -9.82 9.44 -4.86
CA ALA A 253 -8.80 9.38 -5.91
C ALA A 253 -8.46 10.76 -6.46
N GLU A 254 -9.46 11.63 -6.67
CA GLU A 254 -9.28 13.02 -7.07
C GLU A 254 -8.47 13.78 -6.02
N ALA A 255 -8.86 13.70 -4.74
CA ALA A 255 -8.12 14.35 -3.65
C ALA A 255 -6.66 13.87 -3.57
N LEU A 256 -6.42 12.57 -3.68
CA LEU A 256 -5.08 12.00 -3.64
C LEU A 256 -4.23 12.44 -4.83
N ASN A 257 -4.79 12.43 -6.05
CA ASN A 257 -4.07 12.84 -7.24
C ASN A 257 -3.68 14.32 -7.19
N GLU A 258 -4.57 15.21 -6.75
CA GLU A 258 -4.25 16.64 -6.62
C GLU A 258 -3.14 16.88 -5.57
N VAL A 259 -3.16 16.14 -4.45
CA VAL A 259 -2.08 16.23 -3.45
C VAL A 259 -0.74 15.72 -4.01
N LEU A 260 -0.77 14.62 -4.77
CA LEU A 260 0.43 14.07 -5.44
C LEU A 260 0.98 14.99 -6.54
N GLU A 261 0.11 15.68 -7.28
CA GLU A 261 0.54 16.69 -8.26
C GLU A 261 1.26 17.84 -7.54
N LEU A 262 0.69 18.34 -6.42
CA LEU A 262 1.32 19.40 -5.63
C LEU A 262 2.63 18.96 -4.96
N SER A 263 2.72 17.72 -4.46
CA SER A 263 3.96 17.20 -3.88
C SER A 263 5.05 17.07 -4.96
N GLY A 264 4.68 16.64 -6.17
CA GLY A 264 5.58 16.61 -7.33
C GLY A 264 6.12 17.99 -7.70
N GLU A 265 5.24 19.01 -7.77
CA GLU A 265 5.65 20.39 -8.03
C GLU A 265 6.53 20.96 -6.89
N ALA A 266 6.24 20.61 -5.64
CA ALA A 266 7.04 21.00 -4.48
C ALA A 266 8.47 20.44 -4.54
N ILE A 267 8.62 19.18 -4.97
CA ILE A 267 9.92 18.51 -5.12
C ILE A 267 10.73 19.16 -6.25
N LEU A 268 10.09 19.49 -7.38
CA LEU A 268 10.76 20.09 -8.53
C LEU A 268 11.24 21.53 -8.28
N GLY A 269 10.47 22.30 -7.52
CA GLY A 269 10.79 23.70 -7.27
C GLY A 269 9.90 24.29 -6.18
N PRO A 270 10.27 24.20 -4.89
CA PRO A 270 9.39 24.63 -3.81
C PRO A 270 9.11 26.14 -3.87
N GLY A 271 10.09 26.94 -4.31
CA GLY A 271 9.89 28.38 -4.52
C GLY A 271 8.95 28.68 -5.69
N GLN A 272 9.04 27.90 -6.76
CA GLN A 272 8.19 28.04 -7.94
C GLN A 272 6.74 27.70 -7.61
N LEU A 273 6.50 26.64 -6.84
CA LEU A 273 5.18 26.27 -6.35
C LEU A 273 4.50 27.42 -5.60
N VAL A 274 5.21 28.14 -4.74
CA VAL A 274 4.64 29.28 -3.99
C VAL A 274 4.38 30.49 -4.90
N VAL A 275 5.22 30.73 -5.90
CA VAL A 275 4.97 31.77 -6.92
C VAL A 275 3.74 31.42 -7.73
N ASP A 276 3.60 30.18 -8.19
CA ASP A 276 2.47 29.71 -8.98
C ASP A 276 1.16 29.71 -8.18
N PHE A 277 1.23 29.32 -6.90
CA PHE A 277 0.11 29.40 -5.97
C PHE A 277 -0.40 30.85 -5.83
N ARG A 278 0.50 31.81 -5.59
CA ARG A 278 0.14 33.23 -5.46
C ARG A 278 -0.39 33.84 -6.76
N ARG A 279 0.07 33.35 -7.90
CA ARG A 279 -0.37 33.79 -9.23
C ARG A 279 -1.70 33.20 -9.66
N GLY A 280 -2.26 32.22 -8.94
CA GLY A 280 -3.45 31.51 -9.40
C GLY A 280 -3.15 30.54 -10.56
N SER A 281 -1.90 30.14 -10.74
CA SER A 281 -1.42 29.37 -11.90
C SER A 281 -1.72 27.88 -11.76
N LEU A 282 -1.94 27.38 -10.54
CA LEU A 282 -2.05 25.95 -10.27
C LEU A 282 -3.33 25.34 -10.86
N ARG A 283 -3.25 24.07 -11.28
CA ARG A 283 -4.35 23.36 -11.96
C ARG A 283 -5.66 23.39 -11.17
N PHE A 284 -5.60 23.12 -9.86
CA PHE A 284 -6.78 23.12 -9.01
C PHE A 284 -7.43 24.50 -8.87
N GLN A 285 -6.67 25.60 -9.03
CA GLN A 285 -7.20 26.97 -8.98
C GLN A 285 -7.94 27.36 -10.25
N ARG A 286 -7.59 26.75 -11.40
CA ARG A 286 -8.25 26.99 -12.69
C ARG A 286 -9.55 26.21 -12.88
N ARG A 287 -9.80 25.21 -12.04
CA ARG A 287 -11.02 24.37 -12.07
C ARG A 287 -12.17 24.91 -11.22
N ALA A 288 -11.89 25.86 -10.33
CA ALA A 288 -12.87 26.51 -9.46
C ALA A 288 -13.57 27.66 -10.18
#